data_AF-A0A3A9V6A9-F1
#
_entry.id   AF-A0A3A9V6A9-F1
#
_cell.length_a   1.000
_cell.length_b   1.000
_cell.length_c   1.000
_cell.angle_alpha   90.00
_cell.angle_beta   90.00
_cell.angle_gamma   90.00
#
_symmetry.space_group_name_H-M   'P 1'
#
loop_
_entity.id
_entity.type
_entity.pdbx_description
1 polymer ?
#
loop_
_entity_poly.entity_id
_entity_poly.type
_entity_poly.pdbx_seq_one_letter_code
_entity_poly.pdbx_strand_id
1 'polypeptide(L)'
;MNTIKTVQLDFGFECEPIQIKKKILKPNKKRDNDFVFNFMDCLTSPIIVFKSAWQDIIPKDILKNIKLSRLLCSMQQEEMASLTEALAYMMPRTYEAPMPTEWANIYTWLGLQYAGQFKNADQLGTMKEIAPTELSEYEMGLLNNLRRWIYDKRRKALKNILKKNTLKPNFPVHQKRLFVK
;
A
#
# COMPACT_ATOMS: atom_id res chain seq x y z
N MET A 1 8.18 24.96 -23.41
CA MET A 1 9.60 25.37 -23.40
C MET A 1 9.66 26.79 -22.84
N ASN A 2 9.97 26.93 -21.54
CA ASN A 2 10.18 28.26 -20.94
C ASN A 2 11.59 28.28 -20.33
N THR A 3 12.50 28.97 -21.01
CA THR A 3 13.88 29.22 -20.55
C THR A 3 13.87 30.29 -19.47
N ILE A 4 14.18 29.91 -18.23
CA ILE A 4 14.42 30.84 -17.13
C ILE A 4 15.75 31.55 -17.42
N LYS A 5 15.72 32.87 -17.64
CA LYS A 5 16.92 33.70 -17.74
C LYS A 5 17.44 33.99 -16.33
N THR A 6 18.48 33.29 -15.90
CA THR A 6 19.25 33.70 -14.72
C THR A 6 20.26 34.76 -15.14
N VAL A 7 20.16 35.95 -14.57
CA VAL A 7 21.15 37.02 -14.75
C VAL A 7 22.24 36.79 -13.70
N GLN A 8 23.45 36.52 -14.16
CA GLN A 8 24.63 36.39 -13.29
C GLN A 8 25.07 37.79 -12.88
N LEU A 9 25.16 38.06 -11.57
CA LEU A 9 25.73 39.31 -11.05
C LEU A 9 27.25 39.16 -11.02
N ASP A 10 27.96 39.94 -11.83
CA ASP A 10 29.42 39.93 -11.90
C ASP A 10 30.02 40.83 -10.83
N PHE A 11 30.72 40.24 -9.86
CA PHE A 11 31.38 40.92 -8.73
C PHE A 11 32.84 41.34 -9.03
N GLY A 12 33.22 41.52 -10.30
CA GLY A 12 34.57 41.97 -10.67
C GLY A 12 35.69 40.94 -10.45
N PHE A 13 35.34 39.66 -10.32
CA PHE A 13 36.30 38.55 -10.35
C PHE A 13 36.28 37.89 -11.73
N GLU A 14 37.43 37.77 -12.38
CA GLU A 14 37.58 36.97 -13.60
C GLU A 14 37.51 35.47 -13.26
N CYS A 15 36.28 34.97 -13.05
CA CYS A 15 36.03 33.55 -12.91
C CYS A 15 35.91 32.92 -14.29
N GLU A 16 36.78 31.97 -14.62
CA GLU A 16 36.63 31.15 -15.82
C GLU A 16 35.23 30.49 -15.82
N PRO A 17 34.53 30.46 -16.97
CA PRO A 17 33.19 29.91 -17.03
C PRO A 17 33.23 28.42 -16.70
N ILE A 18 32.57 28.04 -15.61
CA ILE A 18 32.41 26.65 -15.20
C ILE A 18 31.81 25.89 -16.38
N GLN A 19 32.55 24.97 -16.97
CA GLN A 19 32.07 24.16 -18.08
C GLN A 19 30.85 23.38 -17.61
N ILE A 20 29.66 23.80 -18.04
CA ILE A 20 28.40 23.11 -17.79
C ILE A 20 28.44 21.81 -18.59
N LYS A 21 29.03 20.77 -18.00
CA LYS A 21 28.86 19.41 -18.50
C LYS A 21 27.37 19.12 -18.39
N LYS A 22 26.65 19.17 -19.52
CA LYS A 22 25.31 18.58 -19.64
C LYS A 22 25.42 17.13 -19.20
N LYS A 23 25.09 16.86 -17.94
CA LYS A 23 24.89 15.50 -17.45
C LYS A 23 23.70 14.96 -18.23
N ILE A 24 24.00 14.22 -19.30
CA ILE A 24 23.01 13.36 -19.94
C ILE A 24 22.71 12.29 -18.89
N LEU A 25 21.65 12.51 -18.12
CA LEU A 25 21.10 11.54 -17.19
C LEU A 25 20.67 10.34 -18.03
N LYS A 26 21.45 9.26 -17.98
CA LYS A 26 21.05 7.98 -18.58
C LYS A 26 19.69 7.60 -17.94
N PRO A 27 18.65 7.27 -18.74
CA PRO A 27 17.37 6.86 -18.19
C PRO A 27 17.59 5.62 -17.33
N ASN A 28 17.20 5.72 -16.06
CA ASN A 28 17.47 4.71 -15.06
C ASN A 28 16.42 3.60 -15.18
N LYS A 29 16.53 2.79 -16.24
CA LYS A 29 15.55 1.74 -16.63
C LYS A 29 15.16 0.77 -15.50
N LYS A 30 15.98 0.65 -14.45
CA LYS A 30 15.65 -0.14 -13.25
C LYS A 30 14.54 0.52 -12.40
N ARG A 31 14.57 1.85 -12.21
CA ARG A 31 13.59 2.57 -11.38
C ARG A 31 12.18 2.54 -11.98
N ASP A 32 12.06 2.60 -13.30
CA ASP A 32 10.76 2.55 -13.98
C ASP A 32 10.08 1.18 -13.83
N ASN A 33 10.86 0.09 -13.89
CA ASN A 33 10.36 -1.26 -13.66
C ASN A 33 9.88 -1.45 -12.21
N ASP A 34 10.60 -0.89 -11.24
CA ASP A 34 10.23 -0.96 -9.82
C ASP A 34 8.92 -0.20 -9.54
N PHE A 35 8.72 0.95 -10.19
CA PHE A 35 7.47 1.72 -10.09
C PHE A 35 6.27 0.94 -10.64
N VAL A 36 6.36 0.42 -11.87
CA VAL A 36 5.27 -0.36 -12.48
C VAL A 36 4.95 -1.59 -11.64
N PHE A 37 5.97 -2.26 -11.11
CA PHE A 37 5.79 -3.41 -10.23
C PHE A 37 5.06 -3.04 -8.94
N ASN A 38 5.47 -1.96 -8.26
CA ASN A 38 4.82 -1.51 -7.02
C ASN A 38 3.38 -1.03 -7.26
N PHE A 39 3.13 -0.36 -8.39
CA PHE A 39 1.79 0.05 -8.79
C PHE A 39 0.88 -1.17 -9.06
N MET A 40 1.38 -2.14 -9.83
CA MET A 40 0.65 -3.39 -10.09
C MET A 40 0.44 -4.20 -8.81
N ASP A 41 1.42 -4.24 -7.91
CA ASP A 41 1.30 -4.85 -6.59
C ASP A 41 0.13 -4.24 -5.81
N CYS A 42 -0.01 -2.91 -5.77
CA CYS A 42 -1.12 -2.25 -5.09
C CYS A 42 -2.50 -2.70 -5.62
N LEU A 43 -2.64 -2.84 -6.94
CA LEU A 43 -3.91 -3.13 -7.61
C LEU A 43 -4.27 -4.62 -7.62
N THR A 44 -3.29 -5.48 -7.82
CA THR A 44 -3.49 -6.91 -8.13
C THR A 44 -3.21 -7.83 -6.96
N SER A 45 -2.49 -7.35 -5.94
CA SER A 45 -2.18 -8.21 -4.80
C SER A 45 -3.43 -8.68 -4.07
N PRO A 46 -3.43 -9.93 -3.59
CA PRO A 46 -4.53 -10.46 -2.79
C PRO A 46 -4.72 -9.63 -1.52
N ILE A 47 -5.97 -9.54 -1.06
CA ILE A 47 -6.29 -8.92 0.22
C ILE A 47 -6.14 -10.00 1.30
N ILE A 48 -5.29 -9.74 2.29
CA ILE A 48 -5.07 -10.67 3.39
C ILE A 48 -6.06 -10.33 4.49
N VAL A 49 -6.90 -11.30 4.85
CA VAL A 49 -7.91 -11.18 5.90
C VAL A 49 -7.62 -12.23 6.98
N PHE A 50 -8.00 -11.95 8.22
CA PHE A 50 -7.90 -12.94 9.30
C PHE A 50 -8.76 -14.17 8.99
N LYS A 51 -8.18 -15.36 9.14
CA LYS A 51 -8.83 -16.62 8.79
C LYS A 51 -9.83 -17.01 9.87
N SER A 52 -11.09 -16.60 9.70
CA SER A 52 -12.20 -16.89 10.61
C SER A 52 -13.49 -17.19 9.85
N ALA A 53 -14.51 -17.68 10.55
CA ALA A 53 -15.87 -17.80 10.03
C ALA A 53 -16.49 -16.42 9.69
N TRP A 54 -15.95 -15.34 10.26
CA TRP A 54 -16.45 -13.97 10.11
C TRP A 54 -15.86 -13.22 8.89
N GLN A 55 -15.16 -13.91 7.98
CA GLN A 55 -14.54 -13.28 6.80
C GLN A 55 -15.58 -12.63 5.85
N ASP A 56 -16.74 -13.26 5.69
CA ASP A 56 -17.77 -12.81 4.75
C ASP A 56 -18.54 -11.58 5.23
N ILE A 57 -18.34 -11.19 6.49
CA ILE A 57 -19.06 -10.09 7.16
C ILE A 57 -18.38 -8.74 6.91
N ILE A 58 -17.17 -8.74 6.34
CA ILE A 58 -16.46 -7.50 5.99
C ILE A 58 -17.28 -6.73 4.96
N PRO A 59 -17.62 -5.45 5.24
CA PRO A 59 -18.33 -4.60 4.29
C PRO A 59 -17.61 -4.49 2.95
N LYS A 60 -18.38 -4.66 1.86
CA LYS A 60 -17.86 -4.60 0.49
C LYS A 60 -17.18 -3.26 0.18
N ASP A 61 -17.60 -2.18 0.82
CA ASP A 61 -17.02 -0.85 0.62
C ASP A 61 -15.60 -0.75 1.17
N ILE A 62 -15.32 -1.39 2.33
CA ILE A 62 -13.95 -1.48 2.87
C ILE A 62 -13.07 -2.21 1.87
N LEU A 63 -13.53 -3.37 1.36
CA LEU A 63 -12.76 -4.17 0.39
C LEU A 63 -12.46 -3.41 -0.91
N LYS A 64 -13.40 -2.60 -1.41
CA LYS A 64 -13.19 -1.73 -2.58
C LYS A 64 -12.16 -0.64 -2.29
N ASN A 65 -12.27 0.00 -1.13
CA ASN A 65 -11.42 1.13 -0.73
C ASN A 65 -9.98 0.72 -0.40
N ILE A 66 -9.72 -0.57 -0.10
CA ILE A 66 -8.37 -1.08 0.12
C ILE A 66 -7.43 -0.75 -1.04
N LYS A 67 -7.86 -0.92 -2.30
CA LYS A 67 -7.00 -0.64 -3.46
C LYS A 67 -6.57 0.83 -3.51
N LEU A 68 -7.49 1.75 -3.26
CA LEU A 68 -7.20 3.18 -3.19
C LEU A 68 -6.26 3.50 -2.03
N SER A 69 -6.51 2.94 -0.85
CA SER A 69 -5.66 3.15 0.32
C SER A 69 -4.22 2.64 0.11
N ARG A 70 -4.03 1.55 -0.63
CA ARG A 70 -2.69 1.04 -0.99
C ARG A 70 -1.96 2.00 -1.92
N LEU A 71 -2.66 2.59 -2.89
CA LEU A 71 -2.08 3.59 -3.80
C LEU A 71 -1.62 4.83 -3.03
N LEU A 72 -2.46 5.34 -2.12
CA LEU A 72 -2.11 6.48 -1.26
C LEU A 72 -0.87 6.19 -0.40
N CYS A 73 -0.82 5.01 0.22
CA CYS A 73 0.33 4.56 1.01
C CYS A 73 1.61 4.40 0.16
N SER A 74 1.47 3.90 -1.06
CA SER A 74 2.59 3.82 -2.01
C SER A 74 3.09 5.19 -2.47
N MET A 75 2.21 6.19 -2.59
CA MET A 75 2.61 7.56 -2.92
C MET A 75 3.39 8.21 -1.76
N GLN A 76 3.06 7.85 -0.53
CA GLN A 76 3.78 8.26 0.69
C GLN A 76 5.10 7.49 0.90
N GLN A 77 5.44 6.55 0.01
CA GLN A 77 6.64 5.69 0.10
C GLN A 77 6.69 4.83 1.38
N GLU A 78 5.53 4.49 1.95
CA GLU A 78 5.45 3.60 3.09
C GLU A 78 5.48 2.13 2.63
N GLU A 79 6.49 1.37 3.05
CA GLU A 79 6.60 -0.07 2.80
C GLU A 79 5.78 -0.90 3.82
N MET A 80 4.54 -0.49 4.07
CA MET A 80 3.65 -1.11 5.05
C MET A 80 2.24 -1.31 4.46
N ALA A 81 1.44 -2.17 5.08
CA ALA A 81 0.03 -2.30 4.71
C ALA A 81 -0.71 -0.99 5.01
N SER A 82 -1.77 -0.69 4.25
CA SER A 82 -2.58 0.50 4.52
C SER A 82 -3.38 0.34 5.82
N LEU A 83 -3.78 1.47 6.43
CA LEU A 83 -4.63 1.45 7.62
C LEU A 83 -5.95 0.71 7.36
N THR A 84 -6.55 0.90 6.18
CA THR A 84 -7.76 0.20 5.75
C THR A 84 -7.56 -1.31 5.63
N GLU A 85 -6.38 -1.78 5.19
CA GLU A 85 -6.05 -3.21 5.19
C GLU A 85 -5.93 -3.76 6.61
N ALA A 86 -5.28 -3.03 7.51
CA ALA A 86 -5.19 -3.43 8.91
C ALA A 86 -6.58 -3.54 9.56
N LEU A 87 -7.46 -2.57 9.28
CA LEU A 87 -8.86 -2.59 9.73
C LEU A 87 -9.61 -3.83 9.20
N ALA A 88 -9.53 -4.09 7.89
CA ALA A 88 -10.18 -5.24 7.28
C ALA A 88 -9.64 -6.57 7.81
N TYR A 89 -8.34 -6.63 8.13
CA TYR A 89 -7.73 -7.81 8.74
C TYR A 89 -8.24 -8.03 10.18
N MET A 90 -8.31 -6.98 10.99
CA MET A 90 -8.73 -7.08 12.40
C MET A 90 -10.23 -7.35 12.56
N MET A 91 -11.06 -6.90 11.63
CA MET A 91 -12.53 -6.97 11.76
C MET A 91 -13.06 -8.39 12.02
N PRO A 92 -12.69 -9.46 11.28
CA PRO A 92 -13.15 -10.81 11.61
C PRO A 92 -12.63 -11.30 12.97
N ARG A 93 -11.43 -10.87 13.38
CA ARG A 93 -10.83 -11.26 14.65
C ARG A 93 -11.60 -10.69 15.84
N THR A 94 -12.18 -9.50 15.71
CA THR A 94 -12.96 -8.87 16.80
C THR A 94 -14.27 -9.60 17.08
N TYR A 95 -14.89 -10.17 16.04
CA TYR A 95 -16.12 -10.97 16.17
C TYR A 95 -15.88 -12.37 16.73
N GLU A 96 -14.69 -12.94 16.53
CA GLU A 96 -14.38 -14.29 16.99
C GLU A 96 -14.21 -14.39 18.51
N ALA A 97 -13.52 -13.41 19.11
CA ALA A 97 -13.28 -13.38 20.54
C ALA A 97 -12.92 -11.95 20.99
N PRO A 98 -13.21 -11.58 22.25
CA PRO A 98 -12.75 -10.30 22.79
C PRO A 98 -11.24 -10.16 22.67
N MET A 99 -10.78 -8.95 22.36
CA MET A 99 -9.37 -8.61 22.22
C MET A 99 -8.85 -7.95 23.49
N PRO A 100 -7.52 -8.03 23.75
CA PRO A 100 -6.88 -7.17 24.74
C PRO A 100 -7.14 -5.70 24.46
N THR A 101 -7.14 -4.88 25.52
CA THR A 101 -7.50 -3.46 25.47
C THR A 101 -6.72 -2.69 24.42
N GLU A 102 -5.42 -2.97 24.27
CA GLU A 102 -4.54 -2.30 23.31
C GLU A 102 -5.00 -2.54 21.86
N TRP A 103 -5.38 -3.78 21.54
CA TRP A 103 -5.88 -4.12 20.21
C TRP A 103 -7.30 -3.60 19.98
N ALA A 104 -8.12 -3.51 21.03
CA ALA A 104 -9.43 -2.88 20.94
C ALA A 104 -9.30 -1.38 20.62
N ASN A 105 -8.38 -0.68 21.29
CA ASN A 105 -8.05 0.74 21.03
C ASN A 105 -7.53 0.95 19.61
N ILE A 106 -6.61 0.09 19.16
CA ILE A 106 -6.11 0.14 17.78
C ILE A 106 -7.26 -0.04 16.78
N TYR A 107 -8.16 -1.00 17.02
CA TYR A 107 -9.29 -1.26 16.12
C TYR A 107 -10.26 -0.07 16.05
N THR A 108 -10.64 0.52 17.17
CA THR A 108 -11.54 1.68 17.20
C THR A 108 -10.89 2.90 16.57
N TRP A 109 -9.60 3.13 16.84
CA TRP A 109 -8.83 4.19 16.20
C TRP A 109 -8.73 4.01 14.68
N LEU A 110 -8.46 2.79 14.19
CA LEU A 110 -8.45 2.50 12.75
C LEU A 110 -9.83 2.75 12.11
N GLY A 111 -10.91 2.42 12.81
CA GLY A 111 -12.28 2.72 12.40
C GLY A 111 -12.51 4.23 12.23
N LEU A 112 -12.06 5.02 13.20
CA LEU A 112 -12.13 6.49 13.16
C LEU A 112 -11.35 7.05 11.95
N GLN A 113 -10.12 6.58 11.73
CA GLN A 113 -9.30 7.01 10.59
C GLN A 113 -9.95 6.65 9.25
N TYR A 114 -10.52 5.46 9.15
CA TYR A 114 -11.26 5.05 7.95
C TYR A 114 -12.50 5.92 7.72
N ALA A 115 -13.26 6.22 8.77
CA ALA A 115 -14.42 7.09 8.67
C ALA A 115 -14.04 8.51 8.21
N GLY A 116 -12.94 9.05 8.71
CA GLY A 116 -12.42 10.35 8.29
C GLY A 116 -11.99 10.40 6.81
N GLN A 117 -11.57 9.26 6.25
CA GLN A 117 -11.11 9.17 4.86
C GLN A 117 -12.23 8.88 3.85
N PHE A 118 -13.21 8.04 4.21
CA PHE A 118 -14.14 7.45 3.24
C PHE A 118 -15.62 7.59 3.58
N LYS A 119 -15.98 8.10 4.77
CA LYS A 119 -17.39 8.15 5.21
C LYS A 119 -17.86 9.59 5.49
N ASN A 120 -19.18 9.73 5.63
CA ASN A 120 -19.84 11.00 5.88
C ASN A 120 -19.58 11.52 7.30
N ALA A 121 -19.64 12.84 7.48
CA ALA A 121 -19.35 13.54 8.74
C ALA A 121 -20.20 13.06 9.94
N ASP A 122 -21.42 12.57 9.69
CA ASP A 122 -22.32 12.08 10.74
C ASP A 122 -21.78 10.82 11.45
N GLN A 123 -21.26 9.85 10.69
CA GLN A 123 -20.66 8.63 11.26
C GLN A 123 -19.30 8.91 11.94
N LEU A 124 -18.64 10.00 11.56
CA LEU A 124 -17.40 10.43 12.18
C LEU A 124 -17.63 10.94 13.62
N GLY A 125 -18.74 11.65 13.85
CA GLY A 125 -19.11 12.17 15.17
C GLY A 125 -19.25 11.05 16.20
N THR A 126 -20.04 10.02 15.88
CA THR A 126 -20.24 8.87 16.79
C THR A 126 -18.95 8.08 17.05
N MET A 127 -18.09 7.91 16.04
CA MET A 127 -16.83 7.20 16.24
C MET A 127 -15.84 7.97 17.10
N LYS A 128 -15.88 9.30 17.08
CA LYS A 128 -14.98 10.15 17.86
C LYS A 128 -15.24 10.07 19.36
N GLU A 129 -16.47 9.74 19.77
CA GLU A 129 -16.82 9.56 21.18
C GLU A 129 -16.31 8.22 21.75
N ILE A 130 -16.14 7.22 20.88
CA ILE A 130 -15.78 5.84 21.28
C ILE A 130 -14.28 5.60 21.12
N ALA A 131 -13.68 6.11 20.05
CA ALA A 131 -12.28 5.87 19.73
C ALA A 131 -11.35 6.79 20.52
N PRO A 132 -10.16 6.30 20.92
CA PRO A 132 -9.13 7.17 21.49
C PRO A 132 -8.71 8.22 20.45
N THR A 133 -8.38 9.43 20.90
CA THR A 133 -7.94 10.51 20.02
C THR A 133 -6.59 10.19 19.37
N GLU A 134 -5.68 9.60 20.14
CA GLU A 134 -4.35 9.23 19.73
C GLU A 134 -3.99 7.86 20.33
N LEU A 135 -3.14 7.11 19.64
CA LEU A 135 -2.61 5.84 20.13
C LEU A 135 -1.33 6.09 20.93
N SER A 136 -1.13 5.29 21.98
CA SER A 136 0.14 5.23 22.70
C SER A 136 1.28 4.79 21.77
N GLU A 137 2.53 5.15 22.07
CA GLU A 137 3.71 4.71 21.32
C GLU A 137 3.78 3.18 21.24
N TYR A 138 3.39 2.49 22.33
CA TYR A 138 3.34 1.03 22.37
C TYR A 138 2.30 0.45 21.38
N GLU A 139 1.08 1.01 21.39
CA GLU A 139 -0.01 0.60 20.49
C GLU A 139 0.34 0.89 19.03
N MET A 140 0.98 2.03 18.76
CA MET A 140 1.49 2.39 17.45
C MET A 140 2.58 1.40 16.99
N GLY A 141 3.46 0.97 17.90
CA GLY A 141 4.44 -0.09 17.64
C GLY A 141 3.78 -1.42 17.26
N LEU A 142 2.75 -1.85 18.01
CA LEU A 142 1.96 -3.05 17.70
C LEU A 142 1.29 -2.95 16.33
N LEU A 143 0.66 -1.80 16.02
CA LEU A 143 0.01 -1.56 14.74
C LEU A 143 1.03 -1.60 13.59
N ASN A 144 2.17 -0.93 13.72
CA ASN A 144 3.21 -0.93 12.69
C ASN A 144 3.77 -2.33 12.43
N ASN A 145 3.96 -3.13 13.48
CA ASN A 145 4.35 -4.52 13.34
C ASN A 145 3.31 -5.35 12.59
N LEU A 146 2.02 -5.17 12.91
CA LEU A 146 0.92 -5.82 12.18
C LEU A 146 0.91 -5.40 10.70
N ARG A 147 1.03 -4.10 10.42
CA ARG A 147 1.04 -3.56 9.05
C ARG A 147 2.19 -4.12 8.22
N ARG A 148 3.40 -4.21 8.80
CA ARG A 148 4.56 -4.84 8.15
C ARG A 148 4.32 -6.31 7.87
N TRP A 149 3.78 -7.04 8.83
CA TRP A 149 3.47 -8.46 8.66
C TRP A 149 2.45 -8.70 7.54
N ILE A 150 1.37 -7.90 7.45
CA ILE A 150 0.37 -7.99 6.38
C ILE A 150 1.02 -7.73 5.02
N TYR A 151 1.85 -6.69 4.93
CA TYR A 151 2.59 -6.36 3.71
C TYR A 151 3.47 -7.52 3.24
N ASP A 152 4.26 -8.11 4.14
CA ASP A 152 5.13 -9.25 3.83
C ASP A 152 4.33 -10.47 3.38
N LYS A 153 3.21 -10.78 4.06
CA LYS A 153 2.34 -11.90 3.70
C LYS A 153 1.74 -11.70 2.32
N ARG A 154 1.32 -10.48 1.99
CA ARG A 154 0.79 -10.11 0.68
C ARG A 154 1.83 -10.32 -0.42
N ARG A 155 3.05 -9.80 -0.25
CA ARG A 155 4.16 -9.97 -1.23
C ARG A 155 4.54 -11.43 -1.41
N LYS A 156 4.56 -12.21 -0.33
CA LYS A 156 4.78 -13.68 -0.39
C LYS A 156 3.67 -14.37 -1.19
N ALA A 157 2.41 -14.01 -0.97
CA ALA A 157 1.29 -14.55 -1.72
C ALA A 157 1.37 -14.21 -3.22
N LEU A 158 1.67 -12.95 -3.55
CA LEU A 158 1.87 -12.52 -4.94
C LEU A 158 3.02 -13.28 -5.61
N LYS A 159 4.17 -13.43 -4.94
CA LYS A 159 5.30 -14.22 -5.45
C LYS A 159 4.92 -15.68 -5.72
N ASN A 160 4.10 -16.28 -4.86
CA ASN A 160 3.62 -17.65 -5.05
C ASN A 160 2.66 -17.77 -6.26
N ILE A 161 1.78 -16.78 -6.46
CA ILE A 161 0.89 -16.72 -7.63
C ILE A 161 1.71 -16.60 -8.92
N LEU A 162 2.69 -15.70 -8.95
CA LEU A 162 3.58 -15.53 -10.10
C LEU A 162 4.34 -16.82 -10.44
N LYS A 163 4.92 -17.49 -9.44
CA LYS A 163 5.59 -18.79 -9.63
C LYS A 163 4.64 -19.87 -10.14
N LYS A 164 3.40 -19.91 -9.66
CA LYS A 164 2.41 -20.90 -10.12
C LYS A 164 2.03 -20.68 -11.59
N ASN A 165 1.97 -19.42 -12.02
CA ASN A 165 1.65 -19.06 -13.40
C ASN A 165 2.81 -19.35 -14.36
N THR A 166 4.07 -19.17 -13.94
CA THR A 166 5.23 -19.52 -14.79
C THR A 166 5.37 -21.03 -15.02
N LEU A 167 4.91 -21.85 -14.07
CA LEU A 167 4.94 -23.32 -14.17
C LEU A 167 3.80 -23.91 -15.03
N LYS A 168 2.80 -23.11 -15.40
CA LYS A 168 1.72 -23.51 -16.30
C LYS A 168 1.88 -22.79 -17.63
N PRO A 169 2.61 -23.37 -18.61
CA PRO A 169 2.61 -22.79 -19.95
C PRO A 169 1.17 -22.84 -20.48
N ASN A 170 0.61 -21.66 -20.74
CA ASN A 170 -0.64 -21.51 -21.48
C ASN A 170 -0.39 -21.90 -22.93
N PHE A 171 -0.30 -23.20 -23.20
CA PHE A 171 -0.41 -23.68 -24.57
C PHE A 171 -1.87 -23.50 -24.98
N PRO A 172 -2.17 -22.65 -25.97
CA PRO A 172 -3.51 -22.58 -26.51
C PRO A 172 -3.92 -23.97 -27.01
N VAL A 173 -5.20 -24.31 -26.86
CA VAL A 173 -5.72 -25.68 -27.06
C VAL A 173 -5.34 -26.29 -28.42
N HIS A 174 -5.11 -25.46 -29.44
CA HIS A 174 -4.68 -25.88 -30.78
C HIS A 174 -3.22 -26.41 -30.84
N GLN A 175 -2.34 -26.07 -29.91
CA GLN A 175 -0.94 -26.56 -29.88
C GLN A 175 -0.77 -27.91 -29.18
N LYS A 176 -1.78 -28.38 -28.43
CA LYS A 176 -1.69 -29.68 -27.71
C LYS A 176 -1.70 -30.89 -28.64
N ARG A 177 -2.18 -30.75 -29.89
CA ARG A 177 -2.16 -31.84 -30.89
C ARG A 177 -0.79 -32.06 -31.54
N LEU A 178 0.16 -31.13 -31.38
CA LEU A 178 1.49 -31.23 -32.01
C LEU A 178 2.50 -32.05 -31.20
N PHE A 179 2.16 -32.40 -29.95
CA PHE A 179 3.07 -33.10 -29.02
C PHE A 179 2.58 -34.50 -28.61
N VAL A 180 1.58 -35.04 -29.31
CA VAL A 180 1.25 -36.48 -29.23
C VAL A 180 1.93 -37.15 -30.41
N LYS A 181 3.10 -37.75 -30.17
CA LYS A 181 3.68 -38.77 -31.03
C LYS A 181 3.39 -40.13 -30.41
#